data_AF-A0A5R2N8Z6-F1
#
_entry.id   AF-A0A5R2N8Z6-F1
#
_cell.length_a   1.000
_cell.length_b   1.000
_cell.length_c   1.000
_cell.angle_alpha   90.00
_cell.angle_beta   90.00
_cell.angle_gamma   90.00
#
_symmetry.space_group_name_H-M   'P 1'
#
loop_
_entity.id
_entity.type
_entity.pdbx_description
1 polymer ?
#
loop_
_entity_poly.entity_id
_entity_poly.type
_entity_poly.pdbx_seq_one_letter_code
_entity_poly.pdbx_strand_id
1 'polypeptide(L)'
;LDETGAALADYILRARPKVDSPYLFLSFTPPLGPFKCASPVSRIVRKRLRHGGIELGWVGGAHLLRHSLATQLVRQRRPINEVADLLGHQSINTTALYVKVATSQLAEVALPFPGGVA
;
A
#
# COMPACT_ATOMS: atom_id res chain seq x y z
N LEU A 1 9.60 7.74 10.86
CA LEU A 1 8.50 7.21 11.71
C LEU A 1 7.87 8.30 12.55
N ASP A 2 8.63 9.35 12.86
CA ASP A 2 8.24 10.47 13.71
C ASP A 2 6.96 11.18 13.24
N GLU A 3 6.83 11.48 11.95
CA GLU A 3 5.61 12.11 11.41
C GLU A 3 4.37 11.24 11.59
N THR A 4 4.47 9.93 11.33
CA THR A 4 3.38 8.97 11.52
C THR A 4 3.00 8.86 13.00
N GLY A 5 4.00 8.81 13.88
CA GLY A 5 3.80 8.78 15.32
C GLY A 5 3.09 10.05 15.82
N ALA A 6 3.52 11.21 15.34
CA ALA A 6 2.88 12.49 15.65
C ALA A 6 1.42 12.55 15.16
N ALA A 7 1.15 12.08 13.93
CA ALA A 7 -0.21 12.02 13.39
C ALA A 7 -1.12 11.07 14.18
N LEU A 8 -0.59 9.92 14.63
CA LEU A 8 -1.31 9.00 15.51
C LEU A 8 -1.58 9.61 16.88
N ALA A 9 -0.59 10.28 17.47
CA ALA A 9 -0.75 10.97 18.75
C ALA A 9 -1.81 12.08 18.66
N ASP A 10 -1.75 12.91 17.61
CA ASP A 10 -2.74 13.95 17.36
C ASP A 10 -4.16 13.37 17.20
N TYR A 11 -4.28 12.27 16.44
CA TYR A 11 -5.54 11.56 16.31
C TYR A 11 -6.06 11.07 17.68
N ILE A 12 -5.26 10.34 18.45
CA ILE A 12 -5.66 9.77 19.74
C ILE A 12 -6.02 10.86 20.75
N LEU A 13 -5.19 11.89 20.86
CA LEU A 13 -5.30 12.90 21.91
C LEU A 13 -6.34 13.98 21.59
N ARG A 14 -6.56 14.30 20.31
CA ARG A 14 -7.35 15.47 19.91
C ARG A 14 -8.55 15.17 19.03
N ALA A 15 -8.50 14.13 18.19
CA ALA A 15 -9.54 13.89 17.19
C ALA A 15 -10.41 12.65 17.45
N ARG A 16 -9.90 11.62 18.14
CA ARG A 16 -10.58 10.33 18.27
C ARG A 16 -11.93 10.51 18.99
N PRO A 17 -13.06 10.06 18.39
CA PRO A 17 -14.35 10.07 19.06
C PRO A 17 -14.31 9.36 20.41
N LYS A 18 -14.95 9.96 21.43
CA LYS A 18 -15.06 9.38 22.78
C LYS A 18 -16.14 8.30 22.82
N VAL A 19 -15.84 7.15 22.23
CA VAL A 19 -16.68 5.95 22.22
C VAL A 19 -15.90 4.81 22.84
N ASP A 20 -16.56 4.03 23.69
CA ASP A 20 -16.00 2.81 24.25
C ASP A 20 -15.83 1.77 23.15
N SER A 21 -14.58 1.60 22.71
CA SER A 21 -14.23 0.71 21.61
C SER A 21 -12.75 0.36 21.66
N PRO A 22 -12.39 -0.93 21.49
CA PRO A 22 -10.99 -1.36 21.49
C PRO A 22 -10.25 -1.03 20.17
N TYR A 23 -10.97 -0.59 19.13
CA TYR A 23 -10.37 -0.30 17.83
C TYR A 23 -9.66 1.06 17.84
N LEU A 24 -8.46 1.11 17.26
CA LEU A 24 -7.69 2.36 17.17
C LEU A 24 -8.45 3.42 16.38
N PHE A 25 -8.80 3.12 15.12
CA PHE A 25 -9.49 4.04 14.23
C PHE A 25 -11.00 3.86 14.25
N LEU A 26 -11.71 4.98 14.40
CA LEU A 26 -13.17 5.06 14.45
C LEU A 26 -13.73 5.95 13.33
N SER A 27 -14.97 5.66 12.94
CA SER A 27 -15.79 6.48 12.06
C SER A 27 -16.26 7.74 12.78
N PHE A 28 -16.14 8.87 12.08
CA PHE A 28 -16.76 10.14 12.45
C PHE A 28 -18.17 10.30 11.88
N THR A 29 -18.61 9.36 11.04
CA THR A 29 -19.97 9.32 10.50
C THR A 29 -20.84 8.48 11.41
N PRO A 30 -22.02 8.97 11.83
CA PRO A 30 -22.96 8.19 12.64
C PRO A 30 -23.34 6.85 11.98
N PRO A 31 -23.55 5.78 12.77
CA PRO A 31 -23.24 5.69 14.20
C PRO A 31 -21.73 5.72 14.44
N LEU A 32 -21.30 6.50 15.44
CA LEU A 32 -19.89 6.57 15.83
C LEU A 32 -19.44 5.20 16.34
N GLY A 33 -18.25 4.76 15.93
CA GLY A 33 -17.75 3.43 16.25
C GLY A 33 -16.73 2.92 15.24
N PRO A 34 -16.36 1.63 15.29
CA PRO A 34 -15.37 1.08 14.38
C PRO A 34 -15.83 1.12 12.91
N PHE A 35 -14.88 1.11 11.99
CA PHE A 35 -15.21 0.92 10.58
C PHE A 35 -15.85 -0.46 10.36
N LYS A 36 -17.03 -0.48 9.72
CA LYS A 36 -17.75 -1.72 9.42
C LYS A 36 -17.11 -2.51 8.27
N CYS A 37 -16.33 -1.86 7.42
CA CYS A 37 -15.65 -2.48 6.29
C CYS A 37 -14.45 -1.62 5.85
N ALA A 38 -13.67 -2.11 4.88
CA ALA A 38 -12.48 -1.41 4.39
C ALA A 38 -12.77 -0.20 3.46
N SER A 39 -14.02 -0.02 3.02
CA SER A 39 -14.39 1.02 2.05
C SER A 39 -14.12 2.46 2.53
N PRO A 40 -14.33 2.84 3.82
CA PRO A 40 -14.06 4.19 4.30
C PRO A 40 -12.57 4.54 4.20
N VAL A 41 -11.68 3.60 4.51
CA VAL A 41 -10.23 3.79 4.39
C VAL A 41 -9.86 4.06 2.94
N SER A 42 -10.35 3.22 2.01
CA SER A 42 -10.14 3.45 0.58
C SER A 42 -10.69 4.80 0.11
N ARG A 43 -11.85 5.23 0.62
CA ARG A 43 -12.43 6.55 0.30
C ARG A 43 -11.57 7.70 0.81
N ILE A 44 -11.04 7.61 2.04
CA ILE A 44 -10.12 8.61 2.61
C ILE A 44 -8.88 8.73 1.73
N VAL A 45 -8.25 7.61 1.39
CA VAL A 45 -7.05 7.58 0.54
C VAL A 45 -7.34 8.17 -0.84
N ARG A 46 -8.44 7.74 -1.50
CA ARG A 46 -8.84 8.30 -2.81
C ARG A 46 -9.03 9.81 -2.76
N LYS A 47 -9.67 10.32 -1.70
CA LYS A 47 -9.86 11.77 -1.51
C LYS A 47 -8.52 12.48 -1.42
N ARG A 48 -7.57 11.95 -0.64
CA ARG A 48 -6.24 12.56 -0.49
C ARG A 48 -5.40 12.50 -1.76
N LEU A 49 -5.42 11.38 -2.49
CA LEU A 49 -4.73 11.25 -3.77
C LEU A 49 -5.26 12.27 -4.80
N ARG A 50 -6.57 12.42 -4.92
CA ARG A 50 -7.17 13.45 -5.79
C ARG A 50 -6.82 14.87 -5.38
N HIS A 51 -6.83 15.16 -4.08
CA HIS A 51 -6.39 16.47 -3.58
C HIS A 51 -4.91 16.75 -3.90
N GLY A 52 -4.08 15.71 -4.00
CA GLY A 52 -2.69 15.80 -4.44
C GLY A 52 -2.51 15.83 -5.96
N GLY A 53 -3.59 15.95 -6.75
CA GLY A 53 -3.52 15.99 -8.21
C GLY A 53 -3.25 14.64 -8.88
N ILE A 54 -3.34 13.52 -8.15
CA ILE A 54 -3.12 12.18 -8.70
C ILE A 54 -4.43 11.70 -9.34
N GLU A 55 -4.40 11.52 -10.66
CA GLU A 55 -5.49 10.88 -11.40
C GLU A 55 -5.60 9.41 -11.01
N LEU A 56 -6.82 8.99 -10.69
CA LEU A 56 -7.10 7.62 -10.26
C LEU A 56 -7.70 6.83 -11.42
N GLY A 57 -7.04 5.74 -11.81
CA GLY A 57 -7.60 4.75 -12.73
C GLY A 57 -8.55 3.75 -12.04
N TRP A 58 -8.72 2.58 -12.66
CA TRP A 58 -9.59 1.50 -12.17
C TRP A 58 -9.22 1.00 -10.76
N VAL A 59 -7.92 0.94 -10.46
CA VAL A 59 -7.39 0.59 -9.15
C VAL A 59 -7.12 1.87 -8.37
N GLY A 60 -7.92 2.14 -7.34
CA GLY A 60 -7.76 3.33 -6.51
C GLY A 60 -8.11 3.10 -5.04
N GLY A 61 -7.46 3.83 -4.15
CA GLY A 61 -7.65 3.73 -2.70
C GLY A 61 -6.48 3.08 -1.99
N ALA A 62 -6.74 2.44 -0.84
CA ALA A 62 -5.67 1.98 0.05
C ALA A 62 -4.72 0.96 -0.61
N HIS A 63 -5.24 0.11 -1.51
CA HIS A 63 -4.43 -0.88 -2.21
C HIS A 63 -3.37 -0.25 -3.13
N LEU A 64 -3.61 0.97 -3.63
CA LEU A 64 -2.63 1.68 -4.44
C LEU A 64 -1.36 1.98 -3.63
N LEU A 65 -1.51 2.41 -2.37
CA LEU A 65 -0.36 2.67 -1.49
C LEU A 65 0.48 1.40 -1.30
N ARG A 66 -0.19 0.26 -1.10
CA ARG A 66 0.48 -1.04 -1.00
C ARG A 66 1.22 -1.42 -2.28
N HIS A 67 0.58 -1.22 -3.43
CA HIS A 67 1.17 -1.49 -4.74
C HIS A 67 2.40 -0.60 -4.98
N SER A 68 2.29 0.70 -4.73
CA SER A 68 3.39 1.66 -4.86
C SER A 68 4.59 1.29 -3.99
N LEU A 69 4.37 0.93 -2.71
CA LEU A 69 5.43 0.49 -1.82
C LEU A 69 6.12 -0.77 -2.35
N ALA A 70 5.33 -1.78 -2.74
CA ALA A 70 5.85 -3.04 -3.26
C ALA A 70 6.71 -2.82 -4.52
N THR A 71 6.18 -2.05 -5.49
CA THR A 71 6.92 -1.69 -6.71
C THR A 71 8.21 -0.95 -6.39
N GLN A 72 8.20 -0.02 -5.44
CA GLN A 72 9.41 0.72 -5.05
C GLN A 72 10.47 -0.22 -4.45
N LEU A 73 10.09 -1.12 -3.53
CA LEU A 73 11.02 -2.05 -2.90
C LEU A 73 11.63 -3.02 -3.91
N VAL A 74 10.83 -3.55 -4.83
CA VAL A 74 11.33 -4.41 -5.91
C VAL A 74 12.28 -3.64 -6.83
N ARG A 75 11.95 -2.40 -7.22
CA ARG A 75 12.84 -1.55 -8.02
C ARG A 75 14.19 -1.28 -7.34
N GLN A 76 14.20 -1.22 -6.02
CA GLN A 76 15.40 -1.09 -5.19
C GLN A 76 16.18 -2.42 -5.01
N ARG A 77 15.83 -3.46 -5.76
CA ARG A 77 16.44 -4.81 -5.68
C ARG A 77 16.39 -5.42 -4.28
N ARG A 78 15.38 -5.06 -3.48
CA ARG A 78 15.17 -5.70 -2.17
C ARG A 78 14.82 -7.18 -2.37
N PRO A 79 15.35 -8.09 -1.55
CA PRO A 79 15.02 -9.50 -1.64
C PRO A 79 13.51 -9.74 -1.58
N ILE A 80 12.99 -10.61 -2.46
CA ILE A 80 11.54 -10.77 -2.63
C ILE A 80 10.84 -11.29 -1.36
N ASN A 81 11.56 -12.04 -0.53
CA ASN A 81 11.13 -12.49 0.80
C ASN A 81 10.99 -11.31 1.76
N GLU A 82 11.95 -10.37 1.81
CA GLU A 82 11.80 -9.16 2.63
C GLU A 82 10.60 -8.31 2.18
N VAL A 83 10.36 -8.22 0.87
CA VAL A 83 9.18 -7.51 0.35
C VAL A 83 7.90 -8.24 0.77
N ALA A 84 7.87 -9.56 0.72
CA ALA A 84 6.72 -10.35 1.18
C ALA A 84 6.44 -10.15 2.66
N ASP A 85 7.48 -10.16 3.50
CA ASP A 85 7.40 -9.96 4.95
C ASP A 85 6.88 -8.56 5.30
N LEU A 86 7.43 -7.52 4.67
CA LEU A 86 6.99 -6.13 4.86
C LEU A 86 5.53 -5.91 4.44
N LEU A 87 5.07 -6.66 3.43
CA LEU A 87 3.68 -6.62 3.00
C LEU A 87 2.80 -7.53 3.88
N GLY A 88 3.36 -8.48 4.63
CA GLY A 88 2.59 -9.49 5.36
C GLY A 88 1.92 -10.51 4.43
N HIS A 89 2.57 -10.84 3.32
CA HIS A 89 2.12 -11.90 2.41
C HIS A 89 2.59 -13.26 2.91
N GLN A 90 1.66 -14.21 3.05
CA GLN A 90 1.98 -15.60 3.37
C GLN A 90 2.48 -16.41 2.17
N SER A 91 2.28 -15.90 0.95
CA SER A 91 2.72 -16.55 -0.28
C SER A 91 3.62 -15.63 -1.08
N ILE A 92 4.80 -16.12 -1.46
CA ILE A 92 5.71 -15.38 -2.36
C ILE A 92 5.06 -15.15 -3.72
N ASN A 93 4.15 -16.02 -4.17
CA ASN A 93 3.48 -15.88 -5.46
C ASN A 93 2.67 -14.58 -5.59
N THR A 94 2.06 -14.09 -4.50
CA THR A 94 1.34 -12.81 -4.51
C THR A 94 2.30 -11.63 -4.57
N THR A 95 3.50 -11.76 -3.99
CA THR A 95 4.57 -10.76 -4.08
C THR A 95 5.27 -10.79 -5.45
N ALA A 96 5.41 -11.97 -6.07
CA ALA A 96 6.04 -12.16 -7.38
C ALA A 96 5.30 -11.40 -8.50
N LEU A 97 4.02 -11.09 -8.33
CA LEU A 97 3.28 -10.21 -9.24
C LEU A 97 3.93 -8.83 -9.37
N TYR A 98 4.62 -8.34 -8.33
CA TYR A 98 5.34 -7.07 -8.36
C TYR A 98 6.71 -7.16 -9.04
N VAL A 99 7.22 -8.36 -9.35
CA VAL A 99 8.48 -8.51 -10.11
C VAL A 99 8.29 -8.14 -11.57
N LYS A 100 7.08 -8.34 -12.12
CA LYS A 100 6.74 -8.02 -13.52
C LYS A 100 7.03 -6.57 -13.91
N VAL A 101 7.02 -5.64 -12.95
CA VAL A 101 7.27 -4.21 -13.20
C VAL A 101 8.75 -3.82 -13.14
N ALA A 102 9.65 -4.77 -12.82
CA ALA A 102 11.10 -4.57 -12.80
C ALA A 102 11.75 -5.08 -14.12
N THR A 103 11.25 -4.58 -15.25
CA THR A 103 11.69 -5.01 -16.59
C THR A 103 13.19 -4.83 -16.83
N SER A 104 13.81 -3.78 -16.30
CA SER A 104 15.27 -3.57 -16.40
C SER A 104 16.05 -4.67 -15.68
N GLN A 105 15.59 -5.10 -14.51
CA GLN A 105 16.24 -6.20 -13.76
C GLN A 105 16.01 -7.55 -14.44
N LEU A 106 14.81 -7.76 -15.00
CA LEU A 106 14.49 -8.97 -15.75
C LEU A 106 15.34 -9.11 -17.01
N ALA A 107 15.70 -8.00 -17.66
CA ALA A 107 16.58 -8.00 -18.83
C ALA A 107 18.01 -8.48 -18.50
N GLU A 108 18.51 -8.25 -17.28
CA GLU A 108 19.86 -8.71 -16.85
C GLU A 108 19.97 -10.24 -16.78
N VAL A 109 18.86 -10.92 -16.57
CA VAL A 109 18.79 -12.38 -16.43
C VAL A 109 18.09 -13.06 -17.60
N ALA A 110 17.70 -12.27 -18.61
CA ALA A 110 17.06 -12.80 -19.80
C ALA A 110 18.06 -13.62 -20.61
N LEU A 111 17.68 -14.86 -20.94
CA LEU A 111 18.46 -15.66 -21.87
C LEU A 111 18.37 -15.05 -23.28
N PRO A 112 19.42 -15.22 -24.11
CA PRO A 112 19.37 -14.84 -25.51
C PRO A 112 18.15 -15.46 -26.19
N PHE A 113 17.49 -14.69 -27.04
CA PHE A 113 16.37 -15.21 -27.80
C PHE A 113 16.84 -16.37 -28.69
N PRO A 114 16.19 -17.55 -28.66
CA PRO A 114 16.58 -18.66 -29.52
C PRO A 114 16.48 -18.26 -31.00
N GLY A 115 17.62 -18.15 -31.68
CA GLY A 115 17.71 -17.73 -33.09
C GLY A 115 17.92 -16.23 -33.32
N GLY A 116 18.15 -15.43 -32.28
CA GLY A 116 18.58 -14.03 -32.44
C GLY A 116 20.06 -13.93 -32.83
N VAL A 117 20.37 -13.12 -33.84
CA VAL A 117 21.76 -12.73 -34.15
C VAL A 117 22.30 -11.84 -33.02
N ALA A 118 23.50 -12.16 -32.56
CA ALA A 118 24.19 -11.49 -31.45
C ALA A 118 24.48 -10.02 -31.72
#